data_AF-A0A5J4PFI3-F1
#
_entry.id   AF-A0A5J4PFI3-F1
#
_cell.length_a   1.000
_cell.length_b   1.000
_cell.length_c   1.000
_cell.angle_alpha   90.00
_cell.angle_beta   90.00
_cell.angle_gamma   90.00
#
_symmetry.space_group_name_H-M   'P 1'
#
loop_
_entity.id
_entity.type
_entity.pdbx_description
1 polymer ?
#
loop_
_entity_poly.entity_id
_entity_poly.type
_entity_poly.pdbx_seq_one_letter_code
_entity_poly.pdbx_strand_id
1 'polypeptide(L)'
;AIKGFDILMGPNSRVFDNQQWYNGKVTRTTGITYTYVLLATAEGSFLIPGATIIADGEQMLSNSITVKVLPQDKTESSASTSATSISDQDLFVTATASKTTLYEQEAFLLTFKLYTLVNASFENVKLPDFQGFHSQEVELPQNHRWELEHYKGRNYNSTVYRQFILFPQHSGQLTIDPVRFDASIRKVVQSVDPFDAFFNGGQNYVDVKKTILSPKLTIDVKELPFGKPAGFSGGVGDFNITS
;
A
#
# COMPACT_ATOMS: atom_id res chain seq x y z
N ALA A 1 -29.35 -6.79 8.66
CA ALA A 1 -28.39 -5.79 9.16
C ALA A 1 -26.98 -6.35 8.98
N ILE A 2 -26.04 -5.54 8.48
CA ILE A 2 -24.63 -5.95 8.33
C ILE A 2 -23.92 -5.60 9.63
N LYS A 3 -23.37 -6.59 10.33
CA LYS A 3 -22.76 -6.38 11.65
C LYS A 3 -21.61 -5.36 11.56
N GLY A 4 -21.63 -4.35 12.43
CA GLY A 4 -20.61 -3.29 12.48
C GLY A 4 -20.84 -2.13 11.51
N PHE A 5 -21.96 -2.13 10.77
CA PHE A 5 -22.30 -1.07 9.83
C PHE A 5 -23.77 -0.65 9.94
N ASP A 6 -23.98 0.66 9.93
CA ASP A 6 -25.28 1.26 9.65
C ASP A 6 -25.47 1.33 8.14
N ILE A 7 -26.69 1.03 7.68
CA ILE A 7 -27.06 1.17 6.27
C ILE A 7 -27.61 2.58 6.07
N LEU A 8 -26.82 3.45 5.45
CA LEU A 8 -27.24 4.82 5.14
C LEU A 8 -28.16 4.86 3.91
N MET A 9 -27.97 3.94 2.97
CA MET A 9 -28.75 3.85 1.74
C MET A 9 -28.75 2.42 1.17
N GLY A 10 -29.87 2.04 0.56
CA GLY A 10 -30.05 0.80 -0.18
C GLY A 10 -30.93 -0.23 0.55
N PRO A 11 -31.10 -1.44 -0.02
CA PRO A 11 -30.54 -1.86 -1.31
C PRO A 11 -31.14 -1.11 -2.49
N ASN A 12 -30.30 -0.52 -3.34
CA ASN A 12 -30.70 -0.14 -4.68
C ASN A 12 -30.46 -1.33 -5.60
N SER A 13 -31.52 -1.87 -6.21
CA SER A 13 -31.40 -3.00 -7.14
C SER A 13 -31.40 -2.52 -8.59
N ARG A 14 -30.45 -3.00 -9.38
CA ARG A 14 -30.44 -2.85 -10.83
C ARG A 14 -30.47 -4.22 -11.49
N VAL A 15 -31.50 -4.48 -12.28
CA VAL A 15 -31.58 -5.69 -13.10
C VAL A 15 -30.94 -5.39 -14.45
N PHE A 16 -30.02 -6.24 -14.89
CA PHE A 16 -29.55 -6.26 -16.26
C PHE A 16 -30.05 -7.51 -16.97
N ASP A 17 -30.47 -7.35 -18.22
CA ASP A 17 -30.91 -8.43 -19.10
C ASP A 17 -30.22 -8.22 -20.45
N ASN A 18 -29.35 -9.15 -20.82
CA ASN A 18 -28.64 -9.14 -22.09
C ASN A 18 -29.03 -10.39 -22.88
N GLN A 19 -29.65 -10.20 -24.04
CA GLN A 19 -30.04 -11.27 -24.95
C GLN A 19 -29.15 -11.23 -26.19
N GLN A 20 -28.43 -12.32 -26.44
CA GLN A 20 -27.63 -12.48 -27.64
C GLN A 20 -28.22 -13.59 -28.50
N TRP A 21 -28.41 -13.29 -29.78
CA TRP A 21 -28.84 -14.27 -30.77
C TRP A 21 -27.63 -14.68 -31.61
N TYR A 22 -27.27 -15.96 -31.57
CA TYR A 22 -26.20 -16.51 -32.41
C TYR A 22 -26.62 -17.86 -32.99
N ASN A 23 -26.63 -17.97 -34.33
CA ASN A 23 -27.00 -19.19 -35.08
C ASN A 23 -28.30 -19.88 -34.62
N GLY A 24 -29.37 -19.10 -34.39
CA GLY A 24 -30.68 -19.64 -34.00
C GLY A 24 -30.82 -20.05 -32.53
N LYS A 25 -29.76 -19.90 -31.73
CA LYS A 25 -29.81 -20.04 -30.26
C LYS A 25 -29.85 -18.66 -29.62
N VAL A 26 -30.80 -18.50 -28.70
CA VAL A 26 -30.92 -17.31 -27.84
C VAL A 26 -30.17 -17.60 -26.55
N THR A 27 -29.09 -16.87 -26.29
CA THR A 27 -28.39 -16.87 -25.00
C THR A 27 -28.84 -15.65 -24.23
N ARG A 28 -29.46 -15.84 -23.06
CA ARG A 28 -29.92 -14.77 -22.19
C ARG A 28 -29.08 -14.76 -20.91
N THR A 29 -28.40 -13.66 -20.64
CA THR A 29 -27.70 -13.42 -19.38
C THR A 29 -28.47 -12.38 -18.60
N THR A 30 -29.01 -12.78 -17.45
CA THR A 30 -29.65 -11.86 -16.49
C THR A 30 -28.78 -11.73 -15.26
N GLY A 31 -28.83 -10.58 -14.60
CA GLY A 31 -28.26 -10.44 -13.27
C GLY A 31 -28.82 -9.25 -12.53
N ILE A 32 -28.71 -9.31 -11.21
CA ILE A 32 -29.25 -8.30 -10.30
C ILE A 32 -28.08 -7.77 -9.47
N THR A 33 -27.82 -6.47 -9.56
CA THR A 33 -26.83 -5.79 -8.74
C THR A 33 -27.54 -5.10 -7.58
N TYR A 34 -27.13 -5.39 -6.36
CA TYR A 34 -27.56 -4.67 -5.16
C TYR A 34 -26.46 -3.73 -4.68
N THR A 35 -26.76 -2.43 -4.59
CA THR A 35 -25.82 -1.42 -4.09
C THR A 35 -26.27 -0.88 -2.73
N TYR A 36 -25.34 -0.84 -1.78
CA TYR A 36 -25.53 -0.30 -0.44
C TYR A 36 -24.50 0.80 -0.14
N VAL A 37 -24.88 1.78 0.68
CA VAL A 37 -23.96 2.71 1.31
C VAL A 37 -23.93 2.38 2.80
N LEU A 38 -22.75 1.99 3.28
CA LEU A 38 -22.53 1.54 4.65
C LEU A 38 -21.69 2.55 5.41
N LEU A 39 -22.07 2.83 6.66
CA LEU A 39 -21.27 3.60 7.61
C LEU A 39 -20.76 2.67 8.70
N ALA A 40 -19.44 2.59 8.87
CA ALA A 40 -18.86 1.80 9.94
C ALA A 40 -19.20 2.43 11.30
N THR A 41 -19.63 1.60 12.26
CA THR A 41 -20.02 2.07 13.60
C THR A 41 -18.89 1.98 14.62
N ALA A 42 -17.85 1.20 14.33
CA ALA A 42 -16.68 1.00 15.19
C ALA A 42 -15.45 0.61 14.36
N GLU A 43 -14.26 0.81 14.93
CA GLU A 43 -13.01 0.27 14.38
C GLU A 43 -12.96 -1.26 14.51
N GLY A 44 -12.21 -1.90 13.63
CA GLY A 44 -12.01 -3.35 13.66
C GLY A 44 -12.12 -4.03 12.29
N SER A 45 -12.09 -5.35 12.29
CA SER A 45 -12.29 -6.17 11.10
C SER A 45 -13.67 -6.81 11.13
N PHE A 46 -14.45 -6.52 10.09
CA PHE A 46 -15.83 -6.97 9.97
C PHE A 46 -15.95 -7.87 8.75
N LEU A 47 -16.52 -9.05 8.96
CA LEU A 47 -16.87 -9.97 7.87
C LEU A 47 -18.26 -9.60 7.35
N ILE A 48 -18.34 -9.26 6.08
CA ILE A 48 -19.59 -9.20 5.33
C ILE A 48 -19.80 -10.58 4.73
N PRO A 49 -20.77 -11.37 5.22
CA PRO A 49 -21.02 -12.71 4.71
C PRO A 49 -21.49 -12.66 3.26
N GLY A 50 -21.29 -13.76 2.55
CA GLY A 50 -21.82 -13.90 1.19
C GLY A 50 -23.34 -13.79 1.15
N ALA A 51 -23.85 -13.21 0.07
CA ALA A 51 -25.27 -13.19 -0.22
C ALA A 51 -25.73 -14.53 -0.77
N THR A 52 -26.97 -14.91 -0.48
CA THR A 52 -27.60 -16.11 -1.00
C THR A 52 -28.70 -15.72 -1.99
N ILE A 53 -28.76 -16.41 -3.13
CA ILE A 53 -29.89 -16.34 -4.07
C ILE A 53 -30.39 -17.74 -4.40
N ILE A 54 -31.61 -17.84 -4.93
CA ILE A 54 -32.11 -19.07 -5.55
C ILE A 54 -32.18 -18.81 -7.06
N ALA A 55 -31.49 -19.62 -7.84
CA ALA A 55 -31.52 -19.58 -9.31
C ALA A 55 -31.79 -21.00 -9.81
N ASP A 56 -32.76 -21.15 -10.73
CA ASP A 56 -33.17 -22.45 -11.30
C ASP A 56 -33.50 -23.54 -10.26
N GLY A 57 -33.97 -23.13 -9.07
CA GLY A 57 -34.29 -24.04 -7.96
C GLY A 57 -33.10 -24.42 -7.08
N GLU A 58 -31.88 -23.98 -7.40
CA GLU A 58 -30.68 -24.20 -6.60
C GLU A 58 -30.29 -22.95 -5.80
N GLN A 59 -29.88 -23.17 -4.55
CA GLN A 59 -29.35 -22.11 -3.70
C GLN A 59 -27.89 -21.83 -4.07
N MET A 60 -27.60 -20.61 -4.51
CA MET A 60 -26.26 -20.13 -4.81
C MET A 60 -25.78 -19.18 -3.70
N LEU A 61 -24.51 -19.29 -3.32
CA LEU A 61 -23.86 -18.46 -2.30
C LEU A 61 -22.71 -17.67 -2.92
N SER A 62 -22.63 -16.36 -2.65
CA SER A 62 -21.50 -15.54 -3.06
C SER A 62 -20.30 -15.68 -2.10
N ASN A 63 -19.14 -15.17 -2.52
CA ASN A 63 -18.02 -14.99 -1.60
C ASN A 63 -18.37 -13.99 -0.49
N SER A 64 -17.75 -14.18 0.69
CA SER A 64 -17.70 -13.18 1.74
C SER A 64 -16.55 -12.19 1.51
N ILE A 65 -16.64 -10.99 2.09
CA ILE A 65 -15.58 -10.00 2.08
C ILE A 65 -15.29 -9.51 3.49
N THR A 66 -14.01 -9.33 3.81
CA THR A 66 -13.59 -8.70 5.08
C THR A 66 -13.30 -7.22 4.84
N VAL A 67 -13.92 -6.37 5.65
CA VAL A 67 -13.69 -4.92 5.65
C VAL A 67 -12.94 -4.56 6.92
N LYS A 68 -11.78 -3.90 6.79
CA LYS A 68 -11.01 -3.37 7.91
C LYS A 68 -11.33 -1.88 8.04
N VAL A 69 -11.93 -1.50 9.17
CA VAL A 69 -12.22 -0.11 9.53
C VAL A 69 -11.07 0.39 10.39
N LEU A 70 -10.40 1.43 9.93
CA LEU A 70 -9.28 2.04 10.63
C LEU A 70 -9.75 3.05 11.68
N PRO A 71 -8.94 3.32 12.71
CA PRO A 71 -9.19 4.40 13.65
C PRO A 71 -9.28 5.76 12.92
N GLN A 72 -10.02 6.70 13.51
CA GLN A 72 -10.04 8.07 13.02
C GLN A 72 -8.65 8.71 13.12
N ASP A 73 -8.35 9.62 12.20
CA ASP A 73 -7.14 10.43 12.26
C ASP A 73 -7.08 11.21 13.58
N LYS A 74 -5.94 11.12 14.27
CA LYS A 74 -5.61 11.99 15.39
C LYS A 74 -5.22 13.34 14.81
N THR A 75 -6.18 14.26 14.72
CA THR A 75 -5.88 15.65 14.34
C THR A 75 -5.08 16.29 15.47
N GLU A 76 -3.75 16.36 15.34
CA GLU A 76 -3.03 17.45 15.98
C GLU A 76 -3.58 18.75 15.42
N SER A 77 -4.02 19.63 16.31
CA SER A 77 -4.59 20.94 15.97
C SER A 77 -3.51 21.83 15.36
N SER A 78 -3.08 21.57 14.14
CA SER A 78 -2.37 22.53 13.32
C SER A 78 -3.41 23.24 12.47
N ALA A 79 -3.63 24.50 12.84
CA ALA A 79 -4.55 25.42 12.20
C ALA A 79 -4.48 25.33 10.67
N SER A 80 -5.66 25.39 10.07
CA SER A 80 -5.90 25.71 8.66
C SER A 80 -5.04 26.90 8.23
N THR A 81 -3.83 26.61 7.77
CA THR A 81 -2.95 27.58 7.14
C THR A 81 -3.01 27.26 5.67
N SER A 82 -3.64 28.17 4.92
CA SER A 82 -3.72 28.26 3.46
C SER A 82 -3.02 27.12 2.71
N ALA A 83 -3.83 26.19 2.20
CA ALA A 83 -3.45 24.93 1.54
C ALA A 83 -2.65 25.14 0.25
N THR A 84 -1.45 25.71 0.34
CA THR A 84 -0.57 25.98 -0.80
C THR A 84 0.62 25.03 -0.91
N SER A 85 1.19 24.60 0.22
CA SER A 85 2.38 23.74 0.27
C SER A 85 2.04 22.30 0.67
N ILE A 86 2.75 21.35 0.06
CA ILE A 86 2.67 19.93 0.38
C ILE A 86 3.76 19.61 1.40
N SER A 87 3.38 19.23 2.61
CA SER A 87 4.33 18.98 3.69
C SER A 87 5.04 17.62 3.52
N ASP A 88 6.16 17.43 4.23
CA ASP A 88 6.87 16.13 4.26
C ASP A 88 6.07 15.06 5.02
N GLN A 89 4.97 15.45 5.68
CA GLN A 89 4.05 14.55 6.33
C GLN A 89 2.92 14.08 5.41
N ASP A 90 2.71 14.75 4.26
CA ASP A 90 1.64 14.41 3.31
C ASP A 90 2.09 13.40 2.24
N LEU A 91 3.40 13.34 1.98
CA LEU A 91 4.03 12.39 1.07
C LEU A 91 5.45 12.07 1.55
N PHE A 92 5.71 10.80 1.86
CA PHE A 92 7.04 10.35 2.28
C PHE A 92 7.26 8.86 1.96
N VAL A 93 8.51 8.43 2.12
CA VAL A 93 8.93 7.03 2.00
C VAL A 93 9.60 6.59 3.29
N THR A 94 9.28 5.39 3.75
CA THR A 94 9.99 4.73 4.86
C THR A 94 10.93 3.67 4.31
N ALA A 95 12.09 3.53 4.93
CA ALA A 95 12.95 2.36 4.79
C ALA A 95 12.89 1.57 6.09
N THR A 96 12.61 0.27 6.02
CA THR A 96 12.52 -0.60 7.20
C THR A 96 13.32 -1.87 6.99
N ALA A 97 14.20 -2.20 7.93
CA ALA A 97 14.95 -3.45 7.95
C ALA A 97 14.28 -4.43 8.92
N SER A 98 14.13 -5.69 8.51
CA SER A 98 13.59 -6.76 9.38
C SER A 98 14.47 -7.03 10.61
N LYS A 99 15.78 -6.76 10.52
CA LYS A 99 16.74 -6.77 11.63
C LYS A 99 17.75 -5.63 11.42
N THR A 100 18.19 -5.02 12.52
CA THR A 100 19.23 -3.99 12.53
C THR A 100 20.52 -4.45 13.19
N THR A 101 20.51 -5.61 13.84
CA THR A 101 21.67 -6.26 14.44
C THR A 101 21.68 -7.72 14.03
N LEU A 102 22.74 -8.14 13.35
CA LEU A 102 22.82 -9.45 12.69
C LEU A 102 24.28 -9.84 12.44
N TYR A 103 24.52 -11.09 12.06
CA TYR A 103 25.88 -11.57 11.77
C TYR A 103 26.28 -11.32 10.31
N GLU A 104 27.59 -11.33 10.05
CA GLU A 104 28.11 -11.32 8.67
C GLU A 104 27.45 -12.42 7.82
N GLN A 105 27.12 -12.10 6.56
CA GLN A 105 26.36 -12.93 5.62
C GLN A 105 24.95 -13.38 6.07
N GLU A 106 24.45 -12.91 7.22
CA GLU A 106 23.06 -13.16 7.60
C GLU A 106 22.11 -12.31 6.76
N ALA A 107 21.17 -12.95 6.08
CA ALA A 107 20.19 -12.28 5.22
C ALA A 107 19.19 -11.48 6.04
N PHE A 108 18.82 -10.29 5.58
CA PHE A 108 17.68 -9.54 6.11
C PHE A 108 16.90 -8.84 5.01
N LEU A 109 15.60 -8.69 5.24
CA LEU A 109 14.69 -7.98 4.35
C LEU A 109 14.76 -6.47 4.60
N LEU A 110 15.00 -5.69 3.55
CA LEU A 110 14.81 -4.24 3.48
C LEU A 110 13.54 -3.94 2.69
N THR A 111 12.65 -3.13 3.25
CA THR A 111 11.39 -2.72 2.62
C THR A 111 11.31 -1.21 2.49
N PHE A 112 11.13 -0.73 1.26
CA PHE A 112 10.76 0.65 0.96
C PHE A 112 9.24 0.75 0.77
N LYS A 113 8.58 1.54 1.62
CA LYS A 113 7.13 1.72 1.60
C LYS A 113 6.78 3.20 1.43
N LEU A 114 5.90 3.49 0.48
CA LEU A 114 5.41 4.84 0.20
C LEU A 114 4.15 5.12 1.00
N TYR A 115 4.00 6.36 1.46
CA TYR A 115 2.83 6.86 2.16
C TYR A 115 2.42 8.20 1.54
N THR A 116 1.15 8.33 1.18
CA THR A 116 0.62 9.56 0.58
C THR A 116 -0.81 9.86 1.04
N LEU A 117 -1.10 11.15 1.15
CA LEU A 117 -2.44 11.72 1.35
C LEU A 117 -2.93 12.49 0.13
N VAL A 118 -2.04 12.68 -0.84
CA VAL A 118 -2.25 13.47 -2.05
C VAL A 118 -2.17 12.57 -3.27
N ASN A 119 -2.78 13.02 -4.37
CA ASN A 119 -2.66 12.33 -5.64
C ASN A 119 -1.28 12.64 -6.24
N ALA A 120 -0.34 11.72 -6.01
CA ALA A 120 1.05 11.82 -6.45
C ALA A 120 1.35 10.75 -7.50
N SER A 121 2.00 11.15 -8.58
CA SER A 121 2.70 10.26 -9.50
C SER A 121 4.19 10.29 -9.20
N PHE A 122 4.87 9.17 -9.39
CA PHE A 122 6.32 9.05 -9.17
C PHE A 122 7.01 8.94 -10.53
N GLU A 123 7.76 9.97 -10.91
CA GLU A 123 8.39 10.08 -12.23
C GLU A 123 9.72 9.35 -12.29
N ASN A 124 10.51 9.43 -11.23
CA ASN A 124 11.86 8.90 -11.18
C ASN A 124 12.20 8.37 -9.78
N VAL A 125 12.89 7.24 -9.73
CA VAL A 125 13.35 6.62 -8.48
C VAL A 125 14.82 6.25 -8.61
N LYS A 126 15.64 6.79 -7.70
CA LYS A 126 17.06 6.46 -7.59
C LYS A 126 17.26 5.61 -6.34
N LEU A 127 17.57 4.34 -6.57
CA LEU A 127 17.92 3.40 -5.52
C LEU A 127 19.35 3.67 -5.02
N PRO A 128 19.62 3.41 -3.74
CA PRO A 128 20.99 3.36 -3.25
C PRO A 128 21.71 2.16 -3.89
N ASP A 129 23.03 2.22 -3.90
CA ASP A 129 23.92 1.17 -4.40
C ASP A 129 24.17 0.04 -3.38
N PHE A 130 23.62 0.17 -2.17
CA PHE A 130 23.76 -0.79 -1.06
C PHE A 130 25.22 -1.13 -0.73
N GLN A 131 26.11 -0.13 -0.65
CA GLN A 131 27.52 -0.35 -0.29
C GLN A 131 27.68 -1.23 0.96
N GLY A 132 28.56 -2.23 0.86
CA GLY A 132 28.82 -3.21 1.93
C GLY A 132 27.81 -4.36 1.98
N PHE A 133 26.80 -4.39 1.10
CA PHE A 133 25.83 -5.47 1.01
C PHE A 133 25.84 -6.11 -0.37
N HIS A 134 25.68 -7.44 -0.41
CA HIS A 134 25.13 -8.09 -1.60
C HIS A 134 23.60 -7.91 -1.55
N SER A 135 23.01 -7.49 -2.66
CA SER A 135 21.57 -7.20 -2.74
C SER A 135 20.89 -8.08 -3.78
N GLN A 136 19.73 -8.60 -3.40
CA GLN A 136 18.84 -9.33 -4.28
C GLN A 136 17.45 -8.68 -4.20
N GLU A 137 16.95 -8.18 -5.32
CA GLU A 137 15.60 -7.62 -5.38
C GLU A 137 14.55 -8.73 -5.25
N VAL A 138 13.52 -8.48 -4.45
CA VAL A 138 12.34 -9.33 -4.37
C VAL A 138 11.36 -8.89 -5.43
N GLU A 139 10.96 -9.79 -6.31
CA GLU A 139 9.96 -9.51 -7.34
C GLU A 139 8.60 -9.23 -6.69
N LEU A 140 8.08 -8.04 -6.95
CA LEU A 140 6.74 -7.62 -6.54
C LEU A 140 5.81 -7.59 -7.77
N PRO A 141 4.49 -7.76 -7.58
CA PRO A 141 3.52 -7.55 -8.65
C PRO A 141 3.70 -6.16 -9.26
N GLN A 142 3.70 -6.08 -10.60
CA GLN A 142 3.89 -4.81 -11.34
C GLN A 142 2.81 -3.78 -11.02
N ASN A 143 1.61 -4.24 -10.65
CA ASN A 143 0.52 -3.42 -10.17
C ASN A 143 0.59 -3.28 -8.65
N HIS A 144 1.34 -2.27 -8.18
CA HIS A 144 1.35 -1.90 -6.76
C HIS A 144 -0.07 -1.64 -6.27
N ARG A 145 -0.51 -2.45 -5.32
CA ARG A 145 -1.80 -2.27 -4.66
C ARG A 145 -1.63 -1.21 -3.58
N TRP A 146 -2.38 -0.13 -3.72
CA TRP A 146 -2.48 0.90 -2.69
C TRP A 146 -3.52 0.48 -1.66
N GLU A 147 -3.16 0.54 -0.39
CA GLU A 147 -4.02 0.16 0.73
C GLU A 147 -4.02 1.27 1.77
N LEU A 148 -5.17 1.45 2.42
CA LEU A 148 -5.28 2.40 3.52
C LEU A 148 -4.59 1.82 4.76
N GLU A 149 -3.69 2.60 5.36
CA GLU A 149 -2.94 2.21 6.54
C GLU A 149 -2.93 3.34 7.58
N HIS A 150 -3.22 2.99 8.83
CA HIS A 150 -3.12 3.93 9.94
C HIS A 150 -1.66 3.98 10.42
N TYR A 151 -0.97 5.08 10.16
CA TYR A 151 0.44 5.25 10.48
C TYR A 151 0.67 6.57 11.22
N LYS A 152 1.35 6.50 12.36
CA LYS A 152 1.63 7.65 13.25
C LYS A 152 0.41 8.54 13.55
N GLY A 153 -0.76 7.92 13.71
CA GLY A 153 -2.00 8.63 14.06
C GLY A 153 -2.80 9.16 12.87
N ARG A 154 -2.41 8.90 11.62
CA ARG A 154 -3.13 9.36 10.43
C ARG A 154 -3.29 8.23 9.42
N ASN A 155 -4.40 8.22 8.68
CA ASN A 155 -4.67 7.22 7.66
C ASN A 155 -4.06 7.66 6.32
N TYR A 156 -3.15 6.86 5.80
CA TYR A 156 -2.44 7.09 4.55
C TYR A 156 -2.83 6.06 3.50
N ASN A 157 -2.84 6.46 2.23
CA ASN A 157 -2.68 5.48 1.16
C ASN A 157 -1.22 5.05 1.15
N SER A 158 -0.99 3.76 1.26
CA SER A 158 0.36 3.18 1.34
C SER A 158 0.54 2.06 0.33
N THR A 159 1.78 1.87 -0.11
CA THR A 159 2.14 0.68 -0.90
C THR A 159 3.60 0.32 -0.70
N VAL A 160 3.89 -0.99 -0.67
CA VAL A 160 5.26 -1.49 -0.65
C VAL A 160 5.82 -1.33 -2.04
N TYR A 161 6.76 -0.39 -2.21
CA TYR A 161 7.27 -0.03 -3.52
C TYR A 161 8.31 -1.05 -4.03
N ARG A 162 9.32 -1.34 -3.20
CA ARG A 162 10.37 -2.33 -3.49
C ARG A 162 10.84 -3.01 -2.21
N GLN A 163 11.30 -4.25 -2.37
CA GLN A 163 11.90 -5.04 -1.31
C GLN A 163 13.20 -5.65 -1.80
N PHE A 164 14.17 -5.74 -0.89
CA PHE A 164 15.48 -6.31 -1.16
C PHE A 164 15.86 -7.27 -0.03
N ILE A 165 16.41 -8.42 -0.38
CA ILE A 165 17.16 -9.25 0.55
C ILE A 165 18.61 -8.76 0.51
N LEU A 166 19.12 -8.33 1.65
CA LEU A 166 20.48 -7.83 1.79
C LEU A 166 21.31 -8.79 2.63
N PHE A 167 22.56 -9.00 2.20
CA PHE A 167 23.56 -9.82 2.90
C PHE A 167 24.79 -8.95 3.18
N PRO A 168 25.13 -8.63 4.45
CA PRO A 168 26.32 -7.84 4.74
C PRO A 168 27.59 -8.62 4.37
N GLN A 169 28.55 -7.91 3.78
CA GLN A 169 29.79 -8.51 3.25
C GLN A 169 30.97 -8.42 4.23
N HIS A 170 30.82 -7.67 5.33
CA HIS A 170 31.80 -7.59 6.40
C HIS A 170 31.15 -7.13 7.71
N SER A 171 31.84 -7.38 8.83
CA SER A 171 31.44 -6.90 10.15
C SER A 171 31.61 -5.38 10.31
N GLY A 172 30.99 -4.83 11.35
CA GLY A 172 31.01 -3.41 11.70
C GLY A 172 29.68 -2.70 11.41
N GLN A 173 29.74 -1.37 11.46
CA GLN A 173 28.56 -0.54 11.25
C GLN A 173 28.38 -0.24 9.76
N LEU A 174 27.47 -0.96 9.12
CA LEU A 174 27.10 -0.74 7.73
C LEU A 174 25.94 0.24 7.63
N THR A 175 25.87 0.95 6.52
CA THR A 175 24.80 1.94 6.31
C THR A 175 24.13 1.76 4.97
N ILE A 176 22.80 1.86 4.97
CA ILE A 176 21.96 1.92 3.78
C ILE A 176 21.58 3.38 3.56
N ASP A 177 22.05 3.93 2.45
CA ASP A 177 21.75 5.30 2.07
C ASP A 177 20.28 5.50 1.63
N PRO A 178 19.76 6.73 1.73
CA PRO A 178 18.40 7.05 1.32
C PRO A 178 18.07 6.68 -0.13
N VAL A 179 16.89 6.09 -0.35
CA VAL A 179 16.28 6.07 -1.68
C VAL A 179 15.67 7.44 -1.99
N ARG A 180 15.80 7.89 -3.24
CA ARG A 180 15.23 9.15 -3.71
C ARG A 180 14.08 8.91 -4.67
N PHE A 181 12.97 9.58 -4.45
CA PHE A 181 11.85 9.64 -5.38
C PHE A 181 11.63 11.09 -5.81
N ASP A 182 11.44 11.31 -7.11
CA ASP A 182 10.95 12.55 -7.65
C ASP A 182 9.46 12.35 -8.00
N ALA A 183 8.58 13.02 -7.27
CA ALA A 183 7.13 12.94 -7.39
C ALA A 183 6.55 14.19 -8.03
N SER A 184 5.44 14.02 -8.76
CA SER A 184 4.60 15.10 -9.28
C SER A 184 3.21 14.99 -8.68
N ILE A 185 2.75 16.08 -8.06
CA ILE A 185 1.56 16.05 -7.23
C ILE A 185 0.52 16.95 -7.86
N ARG A 186 -0.59 16.35 -8.28
CA ARG A 186 -1.66 17.07 -8.97
C ARG A 186 -2.54 17.78 -7.96
N LYS A 187 -2.46 19.10 -7.93
CA LYS A 187 -3.20 19.92 -6.98
C LYS A 187 -4.31 20.71 -7.66
N VAL A 188 -5.52 20.67 -7.10
CA VAL A 188 -6.60 21.56 -7.52
C VAL A 188 -6.27 22.98 -7.05
N VAL A 189 -6.18 23.91 -7.99
CA VAL A 189 -6.12 25.35 -7.72
C VAL A 189 -7.51 25.91 -7.94
N GLN A 190 -8.06 26.56 -6.92
CA GLN A 190 -9.30 27.30 -7.08
C GLN A 190 -9.02 28.49 -7.99
N SER A 191 -9.71 28.56 -9.13
CA SER A 191 -9.67 29.74 -9.99
C SER A 191 -10.20 30.92 -9.19
N VAL A 192 -9.41 32.00 -9.12
CA VAL A 192 -9.84 33.26 -8.52
C VAL A 192 -10.73 34.04 -9.49
N ASP A 193 -10.73 33.68 -10.78
CA ASP A 193 -11.51 34.32 -11.84
C ASP A 193 -12.84 33.56 -12.08
N PRO A 194 -14.00 34.22 -11.83
CA PRO A 194 -15.32 33.64 -12.07
C PRO A 194 -15.65 33.36 -13.55
N PHE A 195 -14.93 33.96 -14.52
CA PHE A 195 -15.09 33.63 -15.94
C PHE A 195 -14.43 32.28 -16.27
N ASP A 196 -13.20 32.03 -15.80
CA ASP A 196 -12.49 30.75 -15.98
C ASP A 196 -13.21 29.56 -15.32
N ALA A 197 -13.84 29.79 -14.16
CA ALA A 197 -14.61 28.77 -13.46
C ALA A 197 -15.84 28.29 -14.26
N PHE A 198 -16.41 29.16 -15.10
CA PHE A 198 -17.59 28.89 -15.91
C PHE A 198 -17.26 28.12 -17.21
N PHE A 199 -16.15 28.42 -17.88
CA PHE A 199 -15.78 27.79 -19.16
C PHE A 199 -14.98 26.49 -19.03
N ASN A 200 -14.16 26.34 -17.97
CA ASN A 200 -13.30 25.15 -17.76
C ASN A 200 -13.79 24.21 -16.64
N GLY A 201 -15.01 24.40 -16.13
CA GLY A 201 -15.59 23.50 -15.12
C GLY A 201 -14.99 23.66 -13.71
N GLY A 202 -14.38 24.81 -13.41
CA GLY A 202 -14.07 25.23 -12.03
C GLY A 202 -12.90 24.53 -11.32
N GLN A 203 -12.19 23.61 -11.97
CA GLN A 203 -11.06 22.89 -11.36
C GLN A 203 -9.82 22.96 -12.26
N ASN A 204 -9.00 24.00 -12.08
CA ASN A 204 -7.67 24.04 -12.66
C ASN A 204 -6.73 23.17 -11.81
N TYR A 205 -5.84 22.43 -12.45
CA TYR A 205 -4.84 21.62 -11.76
C TYR A 205 -3.44 22.16 -12.01
N VAL A 206 -2.62 22.22 -10.97
CA VAL A 206 -1.19 22.51 -11.07
C VAL A 206 -0.42 21.32 -10.53
N ASP A 207 0.58 20.88 -11.29
CA ASP A 207 1.48 19.81 -10.91
C ASP A 207 2.65 20.39 -10.11
N VAL A 208 2.75 19.98 -8.83
CA VAL A 208 3.83 20.39 -7.93
C VAL A 208 4.85 19.28 -7.87
N LYS A 209 6.08 19.56 -8.31
CA LYS A 209 7.20 18.61 -8.19
C LYS A 209 7.75 18.61 -6.78
N LYS A 210 7.98 17.41 -6.23
CA LYS A 210 8.55 17.22 -4.90
C LYS A 210 9.53 16.04 -4.90
N THR A 211 10.72 16.26 -4.36
CA THR A 211 11.66 15.17 -4.08
C THR A 211 11.46 14.69 -2.65
N ILE A 212 11.34 13.38 -2.46
CA ILE A 212 11.29 12.74 -1.14
C ILE A 212 12.46 11.75 -0.99
N LEU A 213 12.98 11.65 0.22
CA LEU A 213 14.09 10.78 0.58
C LEU A 213 13.66 9.87 1.73
N SER A 214 14.11 8.62 1.73
CA SER A 214 13.94 7.76 2.91
C SER A 214 14.91 8.15 4.02
N PRO A 215 14.62 7.76 5.27
CA PRO A 215 15.63 7.77 6.31
C PRO A 215 16.84 6.89 5.92
N LYS A 216 18.03 7.32 6.35
CA LYS A 216 19.25 6.53 6.33
C LYS A 216 19.14 5.45 7.42
N LEU A 217 19.52 4.21 7.11
CA LEU A 217 19.46 3.11 8.07
C LEU A 217 20.85 2.59 8.40
N THR A 218 21.12 2.36 9.68
CA THR A 218 22.38 1.79 10.14
C THR A 218 22.16 0.36 10.63
N ILE A 219 22.98 -0.56 10.14
CA ILE A 219 22.96 -1.99 10.46
C ILE A 219 24.25 -2.33 11.21
N ASP A 220 24.08 -2.89 12.41
CA ASP A 220 25.17 -3.37 13.25
C ASP A 220 25.47 -4.84 12.90
N VAL A 221 26.59 -5.07 12.20
CA VAL A 221 26.99 -6.40 11.74
C VAL A 221 28.04 -6.97 12.68
N LYS A 222 27.66 -8.03 13.39
CA LYS A 222 28.54 -8.76 14.30
C LYS A 222 29.47 -9.68 13.52
N GLU A 223 30.70 -9.80 14.03
CA GLU A 223 31.61 -10.86 13.60
C GLU A 223 31.01 -12.24 13.87
N LEU A 224 31.35 -13.20 13.02
CA LEU A 224 30.98 -14.59 13.24
C LEU A 224 31.57 -15.09 14.57
N PRO A 225 30.82 -15.84 15.39
CA PRO A 225 31.30 -16.32 16.68
C PRO A 225 32.56 -17.18 16.53
N PHE A 226 33.49 -17.03 17.49
CA PHE A 226 34.71 -17.85 17.57
C PHE A 226 34.33 -19.33 17.76
N GLY A 227 35.06 -20.24 17.09
CA GLY A 227 34.83 -21.69 17.16
C GLY A 227 34.24 -22.32 15.89
N LYS A 228 34.35 -21.66 14.73
CA LYS A 228 33.96 -22.27 13.44
C LYS A 228 34.62 -23.67 13.29
N PRO A 229 33.85 -24.73 12.98
CA PRO A 229 34.42 -26.04 12.71
C PRO A 229 35.38 -25.99 11.51
N ALA A 230 36.39 -26.87 11.49
CA ALA A 230 37.21 -27.10 10.31
C ALA A 230 36.31 -27.69 9.21
N GLY A 231 35.86 -26.85 8.26
CA GLY A 231 34.88 -27.22 7.24
C GLY A 231 33.65 -26.31 7.13
N PHE A 232 33.60 -25.20 7.87
CA PHE A 232 32.51 -24.22 7.77
C PHE A 232 32.38 -23.65 6.33
N SER A 233 31.26 -23.93 5.68
CA SER A 233 30.96 -23.54 4.29
C SER A 233 30.08 -22.29 4.16
N GLY A 234 29.81 -21.58 5.27
CA GLY A 234 29.06 -20.32 5.26
C GLY A 234 27.59 -20.41 5.68
N GLY A 235 27.08 -21.59 6.07
CA GLY A 235 25.71 -21.72 6.58
C GLY A 235 25.55 -21.10 7.97
N VAL A 236 24.74 -20.04 8.08
CA VAL A 236 24.40 -19.37 9.35
C VAL A 236 22.91 -19.54 9.66
N GLY A 237 22.57 -19.94 10.89
CA GLY A 237 21.20 -20.18 11.34
C GLY A 237 21.05 -21.46 12.17
N ASP A 238 19.84 -21.69 12.70
CA ASP A 238 19.49 -22.94 13.39
C ASP A 238 19.06 -23.99 12.36
N PHE A 239 19.90 -25.01 12.16
CA PHE A 239 19.60 -26.12 11.26
C PHE A 239 19.12 -27.33 12.05
N ASN A 240 17.93 -27.82 11.74
CA ASN A 240 17.48 -29.14 12.18
C ASN A 240 17.48 -30.07 10.96
N ILE A 241 18.47 -30.97 10.90
CA ILE A 241 18.60 -31.97 9.83
C ILE A 241 18.16 -33.31 10.41
N THR A 242 17.02 -33.81 9.94
CA THR A 242 16.59 -35.19 10.17
C THR A 242 16.88 -36.03 8.93
N SER A 243 17.60 -37.13 9.12
CA SER A 243 17.86 -38.13 8.08
C SER A 243 16.70 -39.10 7.91
#